data_AF-A0A4V2ALA9-F1
#
_entry.id   AF-A0A4V2ALA9-F1
#
_cell.length_a   1.000
_cell.length_b   1.000
_cell.length_c   1.000
_cell.angle_alpha   90.00
_cell.angle_beta   90.00
_cell.angle_gamma   90.00
#
_symmetry.space_group_name_H-M   'P 1'
#
loop_
_entity.id
_entity.type
_entity.pdbx_description
1 polymer ?
#
loop_
_entity_poly.entity_id
_entity_poly.type
_entity_poly.pdbx_seq_one_letter_code
_entity_poly.pdbx_strand_id
1 'polypeptide(L)'
;MVHEFQADKAAGADTAVYGSFLIEQSVLRSAPLLTHSFNYSPIKNRIAMLTGKRSARARMLKYLAVMPLSVALILCCTKTSFSEQGGDLNAETVAFKGSVVTFEAVKLLPWSFYQKLQQQQKDLFVYSSLPDSVLDRDPVSHEFKMHLVQKDRVPVSINGEPVYGNEDVNAYPFLSNNLPKYAGAQFTIPYDRTTLQSLDQYLFAKLEKDLSKLGDGAYYLGLDKVIINDEGQVAYYEFKGLHTPTNHQIREDLRNNIDGKLKAILDGPLQLLPAEMEGRKVHVRYRANGYRFHVKDHKAVLEVGNGGC
;
A
#
# COMPACT_ATOMS: atom_id res chain seq x y z
N MET A 1 -51.43 8.96 32.00
CA MET A 1 -50.79 7.62 32.07
C MET A 1 -49.39 7.63 32.69
N VAL A 2 -48.46 8.54 32.34
CA VAL A 2 -47.08 8.52 32.90
C VAL A 2 -47.02 8.69 34.43
N HIS A 3 -47.91 9.49 35.03
CA HIS A 3 -47.98 9.67 36.49
C HIS A 3 -48.46 8.44 37.26
N GLU A 4 -49.31 7.59 36.66
CA GLU A 4 -49.81 6.37 37.30
C GLU A 4 -48.68 5.35 37.49
N PHE A 5 -47.82 5.18 36.48
CA PHE A 5 -46.66 4.27 36.58
C PHE A 5 -45.62 4.76 37.59
N GLN A 6 -45.51 6.06 37.84
CA GLN A 6 -44.62 6.60 38.88
C GLN A 6 -45.18 6.33 40.28
N ALA A 7 -46.49 6.47 40.47
CA ALA A 7 -47.17 6.12 41.72
C ALA A 7 -47.08 4.60 42.01
N ASP A 8 -47.32 3.76 41.00
CA ASP A 8 -47.19 2.31 41.12
C ASP A 8 -45.77 1.88 41.50
N LYS A 9 -44.75 2.57 40.98
CA LYS A 9 -43.34 2.31 41.31
C LYS A 9 -43.02 2.70 42.76
N ALA A 10 -43.64 3.75 43.29
CA ALA A 10 -43.46 4.19 44.67
C ALA A 10 -44.19 3.27 45.67
N ALA A 11 -45.30 2.64 45.27
CA ALA A 11 -46.09 1.71 46.09
C ALA A 11 -45.49 0.29 46.20
N GLY A 12 -44.32 0.02 45.59
CA GLY A 12 -43.75 -1.33 45.39
C GLY A 12 -43.25 -2.09 46.63
N ALA A 13 -43.57 -1.63 47.84
CA ALA A 13 -43.19 -2.32 49.09
C ALA A 13 -44.02 -3.59 49.34
N ASP A 14 -45.31 -3.59 48.96
CA ASP A 14 -46.18 -4.76 49.00
C ASP A 14 -47.00 -4.86 47.71
N THR A 15 -46.37 -5.45 46.69
CA THR A 15 -46.93 -5.53 45.34
C THR A 15 -48.15 -6.44 45.27
N ALA A 16 -48.32 -7.37 46.21
CA ALA A 16 -49.45 -8.29 46.24
C ALA A 16 -50.72 -7.60 46.75
N VAL A 17 -50.62 -6.90 47.89
CA VAL A 17 -51.73 -6.13 48.46
C VAL A 17 -52.12 -4.95 47.57
N TYR A 18 -51.13 -4.27 47.01
CA TYR A 18 -51.41 -3.18 46.08
C TYR A 18 -51.99 -3.68 44.75
N GLY A 19 -51.52 -4.82 44.25
CA GLY A 19 -52.05 -5.45 43.05
C GLY A 19 -53.51 -5.88 43.19
N SER A 20 -53.90 -6.47 44.33
CA SER A 20 -55.30 -6.84 44.60
C SER A 20 -56.21 -5.62 44.69
N PHE A 21 -55.76 -4.55 45.36
CA PHE A 21 -56.50 -3.29 45.43
C PHE A 21 -56.77 -2.69 44.04
N LEU A 22 -55.77 -2.67 43.15
CA LEU A 22 -55.94 -2.16 41.79
C LEU A 22 -56.93 -3.00 40.97
N ILE A 23 -56.94 -4.32 41.17
CA ILE A 23 -57.91 -5.21 40.53
C ILE A 23 -59.31 -4.93 41.07
N GLU A 24 -59.50 -4.85 42.39
CA GLU A 24 -60.78 -4.57 43.02
C GLU A 24 -61.37 -3.23 42.55
N GLN A 25 -60.54 -2.18 42.52
CA GLN A 25 -60.95 -0.87 42.00
C GLN A 25 -61.35 -0.93 40.52
N SER A 26 -60.66 -1.75 39.71
CA SER A 26 -60.98 -1.90 38.29
C SER A 26 -62.29 -2.65 38.06
N VAL A 27 -62.57 -3.68 38.88
CA VAL A 27 -63.83 -4.45 38.83
C VAL A 27 -65.01 -3.57 39.25
N LEU A 28 -64.85 -2.76 40.30
CA LEU A 28 -65.89 -1.83 40.77
C LEU A 28 -66.18 -0.70 39.77
N ARG A 29 -65.23 -0.35 38.90
CA ARG A 29 -65.39 0.66 37.85
C ARG A 29 -65.92 0.10 36.52
N SER A 30 -66.42 -1.13 36.50
CA SER A 30 -67.05 -1.73 35.31
C SER A 30 -68.24 -0.88 34.86
N ALA A 31 -68.05 -0.13 33.78
CA ALA A 31 -69.07 0.71 33.16
C ALA A 31 -70.21 -0.14 32.53
N PRO A 32 -71.39 0.44 32.25
CA PRO A 32 -72.57 -0.32 31.85
C PRO A 32 -72.36 -1.15 30.57
N LEU A 33 -72.96 -2.35 30.54
CA LEU A 33 -72.85 -3.42 29.53
C LEU A 33 -73.19 -3.04 28.07
N LEU A 34 -73.46 -1.77 27.75
CA LEU A 34 -73.97 -1.34 26.45
C LEU A 34 -73.07 -0.38 25.66
N THR A 35 -71.85 -0.10 26.12
CA THR A 35 -70.85 0.59 25.30
C THR A 35 -69.61 -0.29 25.13
N HIS A 36 -69.31 -0.69 23.89
CA HIS A 36 -68.16 -1.50 23.49
C HIS A 36 -66.86 -1.11 24.22
N SER A 37 -66.36 -1.99 25.07
CA SER A 37 -65.07 -1.81 25.75
C SER A 37 -63.90 -2.20 24.84
N PHE A 38 -63.63 -1.41 23.79
CA PHE A 38 -62.31 -1.44 23.12
C PHE A 38 -61.26 -0.68 23.94
N ASN A 39 -61.29 -0.86 25.26
CA ASN A 39 -60.34 -0.25 26.18
C ASN A 39 -59.23 -1.27 26.43
N TYR A 40 -58.10 -1.11 25.74
CA TYR A 40 -56.85 -1.79 26.09
C TYR A 40 -56.61 -1.55 27.58
N SER A 41 -56.86 -2.56 28.42
CA SER A 41 -56.95 -2.31 29.85
C SER A 41 -55.60 -1.83 30.40
N PRO A 42 -55.47 -0.56 30.81
CA PRO A 42 -54.22 -0.01 31.31
C PRO A 42 -53.75 -0.74 32.58
N ILE A 43 -54.66 -1.48 33.25
CA ILE A 43 -54.37 -2.35 34.39
C ILE A 43 -53.32 -3.42 34.07
N LYS A 44 -53.33 -3.98 32.85
CA LYS A 44 -52.43 -5.07 32.47
C LYS A 44 -50.98 -4.58 32.48
N ASN A 45 -50.74 -3.40 31.91
CA ASN A 45 -49.40 -2.80 31.87
C ASN A 45 -48.94 -2.35 33.26
N ARG A 46 -49.87 -1.91 34.13
CA ARG A 46 -49.58 -1.53 35.52
C ARG A 46 -49.22 -2.74 36.39
N ILE A 47 -49.97 -3.84 36.30
CA ILE A 47 -49.66 -5.11 36.99
C ILE A 47 -48.36 -5.72 36.46
N ALA A 48 -48.11 -5.68 35.14
CA ALA A 48 -46.86 -6.18 34.56
C ALA A 48 -45.65 -5.37 35.01
N MET A 49 -45.81 -4.07 35.26
CA MET A 49 -44.76 -3.21 35.83
C MET A 49 -44.52 -3.52 37.31
N LEU A 50 -45.58 -3.69 38.11
CA LEU A 50 -45.50 -4.05 39.54
C LEU A 50 -44.84 -5.41 39.79
N THR A 51 -45.12 -6.40 38.93
CA THR A 51 -44.63 -7.79 39.08
C THR A 51 -43.34 -8.06 38.30
N GLY A 52 -42.96 -7.16 37.39
CA GLY A 52 -41.77 -7.28 36.55
C GLY A 52 -40.47 -7.13 37.33
N LYS A 53 -39.93 -8.22 37.89
CA LYS A 53 -38.58 -8.23 38.46
C LYS A 53 -37.55 -7.95 37.35
N ARG A 54 -37.04 -6.71 37.30
CA ARG A 54 -35.90 -6.33 36.45
C ARG A 54 -34.62 -6.96 37.01
N SER A 55 -34.42 -8.25 36.73
CA SER A 55 -33.20 -8.96 37.13
C SER A 55 -31.98 -8.38 36.42
N ALA A 56 -31.00 -7.91 37.19
CA ALA A 56 -29.71 -7.45 36.66
C ALA A 56 -29.01 -8.55 35.85
N ARG A 57 -29.21 -9.82 36.22
CA ARG A 57 -28.68 -10.99 35.49
C ARG A 57 -29.26 -11.11 34.08
N ALA A 58 -30.54 -10.81 33.89
CA ALA A 58 -31.16 -10.82 32.56
C ALA A 58 -30.63 -9.71 31.66
N ARG A 59 -30.15 -8.60 32.23
CA ARG A 59 -29.48 -7.53 31.49
C ARG A 59 -28.05 -7.95 31.13
N MET A 60 -27.32 -8.53 32.07
CA MET A 60 -25.95 -9.03 31.87
C MET A 60 -25.89 -10.13 30.80
N LEU A 61 -26.86 -11.05 30.78
CA LEU A 61 -26.92 -12.13 29.78
C LEU A 61 -27.11 -11.60 28.34
N LYS A 62 -27.87 -10.52 28.17
CA LYS A 62 -28.02 -9.85 26.86
C LYS A 62 -26.70 -9.24 26.39
N TYR A 63 -25.94 -8.61 27.29
CA TYR A 63 -24.62 -8.08 26.95
C TYR A 63 -23.60 -9.18 26.65
N LEU A 64 -23.65 -10.29 27.39
CA LEU A 64 -22.77 -11.44 27.17
C LEU A 64 -22.99 -12.10 25.81
N ALA A 65 -24.21 -12.08 25.28
CA ALA A 65 -24.52 -12.60 23.95
C ALA A 65 -24.11 -11.66 22.80
N VAL A 66 -24.18 -10.35 23.01
CA VAL A 66 -23.84 -9.35 21.96
C VAL A 66 -22.32 -9.18 21.84
N MET A 67 -21.58 -9.25 22.94
CA MET A 67 -20.13 -9.01 22.98
C MET A 67 -19.30 -9.92 22.04
N PRO A 68 -19.49 -11.26 22.00
CA PRO A 68 -18.71 -12.12 21.08
C PRO A 68 -19.07 -11.87 19.60
N LEU A 69 -20.33 -11.51 19.30
CA LEU A 69 -20.76 -11.17 17.95
C LEU A 69 -20.07 -9.90 17.44
N SER A 70 -19.92 -8.90 18.32
CA SER A 70 -19.19 -7.67 18.01
C SER A 70 -17.71 -7.94 17.72
N VAL A 71 -17.06 -8.80 18.52
CA VAL A 71 -15.64 -9.16 18.33
C VAL A 71 -15.45 -9.93 17.02
N ALA A 72 -16.34 -10.89 16.72
CA ALA A 72 -16.30 -11.62 15.46
C ALA A 72 -16.53 -10.70 14.24
N LEU A 73 -17.45 -9.73 14.33
CA LEU A 73 -17.65 -8.72 13.30
C LEU A 73 -16.43 -7.83 13.11
N ILE A 74 -15.77 -7.41 14.20
CA ILE A 74 -14.52 -6.64 14.08
C ILE A 74 -13.47 -7.50 13.37
N LEU A 75 -13.22 -8.74 13.79
CA LEU A 75 -12.21 -9.60 13.16
C LEU A 75 -12.52 -9.92 11.68
N CYS A 76 -13.77 -10.17 11.32
CA CYS A 76 -14.17 -10.48 9.95
C CYS A 76 -14.33 -9.25 9.04
N CYS A 77 -14.60 -8.06 9.61
CA CYS A 77 -14.79 -6.83 8.84
C CYS A 77 -13.59 -5.86 8.93
N THR A 78 -12.60 -6.11 9.79
CA THR A 78 -11.25 -5.57 9.61
C THR A 78 -10.64 -6.23 8.38
N LYS A 79 -10.99 -5.69 7.21
CA LYS A 79 -10.02 -5.65 6.13
C LYS A 79 -8.83 -4.90 6.71
N THR A 80 -7.68 -5.56 6.81
CA THR A 80 -6.43 -4.83 6.88
C THR A 80 -6.47 -3.90 5.67
N SER A 81 -6.46 -2.59 5.90
CA SER A 81 -6.24 -1.62 4.85
C SER A 81 -4.80 -1.82 4.37
N PHE A 82 -4.62 -2.87 3.56
CA PHE A 82 -3.47 -3.07 2.71
C PHE A 82 -3.56 -1.89 1.74
N SER A 83 -2.82 -0.85 2.07
CA SER A 83 -2.83 0.41 1.34
C SER A 83 -2.32 0.16 -0.07
N GLU A 84 -3.24 0.02 -1.03
CA GLU A 84 -3.04 0.39 -2.43
C GLU A 84 -2.85 1.91 -2.53
N GLN A 85 -1.76 2.41 -1.97
CA GLN A 85 -1.20 3.73 -2.23
C GLN A 85 0.11 3.79 -1.47
N GLY A 86 1.23 3.66 -2.22
CA GLY A 86 2.59 3.87 -1.74
C GLY A 86 2.92 3.12 -0.46
N GLY A 87 3.43 1.89 -0.59
CA GLY A 87 4.01 1.16 0.53
C GLY A 87 4.85 2.11 1.38
N ASP A 88 4.59 2.12 2.68
CA ASP A 88 5.22 3.01 3.65
C ASP A 88 6.74 2.96 3.42
N LEU A 89 7.29 4.03 2.81
CA LEU A 89 8.70 4.09 2.38
C LEU A 89 9.67 4.00 3.58
N ASN A 90 9.13 4.00 4.81
CA ASN A 90 9.85 3.79 6.05
C ASN A 90 9.89 2.32 6.52
N ALA A 91 9.05 1.43 5.98
CA ALA A 91 9.03 0.02 6.37
C ALA A 91 10.23 -0.73 5.79
N GLU A 92 10.91 -1.51 6.64
CA GLU A 92 12.02 -2.41 6.24
C GLU A 92 11.53 -3.53 5.33
N THR A 93 10.24 -3.84 5.39
CA THR A 93 9.58 -4.84 4.55
C THR A 93 8.29 -4.29 3.94
N VAL A 94 8.02 -4.63 2.68
CA VAL A 94 6.78 -4.30 1.97
C VAL A 94 6.18 -5.59 1.44
N ALA A 95 4.93 -5.85 1.80
CA ALA A 95 4.19 -6.97 1.22
C ALA A 95 3.48 -6.51 -0.06
N PHE A 96 3.72 -7.21 -1.17
CA PHE A 96 3.19 -6.88 -2.49
C PHE A 96 2.87 -8.17 -3.26
N LYS A 97 1.63 -8.31 -3.76
CA LYS A 97 1.17 -9.50 -4.53
C LYS A 97 1.50 -10.86 -3.88
N GLY A 98 1.48 -10.95 -2.55
CA GLY A 98 1.81 -12.18 -1.81
C GLY A 98 3.31 -12.42 -1.58
N SER A 99 4.17 -11.56 -2.14
CA SER A 99 5.60 -11.52 -1.86
C SER A 99 5.90 -10.53 -0.73
N VAL A 100 6.87 -10.84 0.12
CA VAL A 100 7.43 -9.91 1.12
C VAL A 100 8.79 -9.45 0.64
N VAL A 101 8.89 -8.17 0.29
CA VAL A 101 10.12 -7.55 -0.21
C VAL A 101 10.82 -6.85 0.95
N THR A 102 12.08 -7.18 1.18
CA THR A 102 12.90 -6.53 2.21
C THR A 102 13.81 -5.48 1.56
N PHE A 103 13.91 -4.31 2.19
CA PHE A 103 14.71 -3.19 1.72
C PHE A 103 15.86 -2.90 2.68
N GLU A 104 17.02 -2.56 2.13
CA GLU A 104 18.17 -2.09 2.89
C GLU A 104 18.51 -0.65 2.50
N ALA A 105 18.85 0.16 3.51
CA ALA A 105 19.25 1.54 3.31
C ALA A 105 20.69 1.63 2.80
N VAL A 106 20.85 2.21 1.62
CA VAL A 106 22.14 2.44 0.97
C VAL A 106 22.40 3.94 0.90
N LYS A 107 23.63 4.32 1.23
CA LYS A 107 24.09 5.70 1.10
C LYS A 107 24.42 6.00 -0.36
N LEU A 108 23.68 6.94 -0.95
CA LEU A 108 23.91 7.50 -2.28
C LEU A 108 24.80 8.73 -2.19
N LEU A 109 25.84 8.74 -3.01
CA LEU A 109 26.68 9.91 -3.16
C LEU A 109 26.36 10.66 -4.45
N PRO A 110 26.47 12.01 -4.43
CA PRO A 110 26.49 12.79 -5.65
C PRO A 110 27.61 12.30 -6.58
N TRP A 111 27.33 12.23 -7.88
CA TRP A 111 28.30 11.77 -8.88
C TRP A 111 29.60 12.59 -8.89
N SER A 112 29.51 13.91 -8.63
CA SER A 112 30.66 14.80 -8.48
C SER A 112 31.61 14.39 -7.34
N PHE A 113 31.06 13.81 -6.27
CA PHE A 113 31.81 13.36 -5.10
C PHE A 113 32.44 11.98 -5.34
N TYR A 114 31.76 11.13 -6.11
CA TYR A 114 32.22 9.79 -6.42
C TYR A 114 33.62 9.77 -7.06
N GLN A 115 33.86 10.57 -8.10
CA GLN A 115 35.16 10.63 -8.78
C GLN A 115 36.29 11.03 -7.82
N LYS A 116 36.03 11.98 -6.92
CA LYS A 116 37.00 12.43 -5.91
C LYS A 116 37.28 11.35 -4.86
N LEU A 117 36.24 10.66 -4.38
CA LEU A 117 36.42 9.57 -3.43
C LEU A 117 37.20 8.40 -4.01
N GLN A 118 36.94 8.00 -5.24
CA GLN A 118 37.73 6.92 -5.86
C GLN A 118 39.21 7.28 -5.94
N GLN A 119 39.51 8.53 -6.30
CA GLN A 119 40.88 9.01 -6.34
C GLN A 119 41.50 9.01 -4.94
N GLN A 120 40.80 9.56 -3.94
CA GLN A 120 41.28 9.59 -2.54
C GLN A 120 41.42 8.21 -1.92
N GLN A 121 40.53 7.26 -2.21
CA GLN A 121 40.61 5.89 -1.71
C GLN A 121 41.80 5.14 -2.31
N LYS A 122 42.09 5.34 -3.61
CA LYS A 122 43.32 4.84 -4.25
C LYS A 122 44.57 5.39 -3.58
N ASP A 123 44.53 6.67 -3.18
CA ASP A 123 45.68 7.36 -2.59
C ASP A 123 45.86 7.05 -1.09
N LEU A 124 44.79 6.71 -0.36
CA LEU A 124 44.80 6.55 1.11
C LEU A 124 44.67 5.11 1.62
N PHE A 125 44.35 4.11 0.79
CA PHE A 125 44.11 2.71 1.20
C PHE A 125 43.07 2.53 2.33
N VAL A 126 42.20 3.52 2.58
CA VAL A 126 41.20 3.46 3.65
C VAL A 126 39.85 3.01 3.09
N TYR A 127 39.43 1.80 3.45
CA TYR A 127 38.04 1.32 3.30
C TYR A 127 37.17 1.90 4.43
N SER A 128 36.99 3.22 4.46
CA SER A 128 36.13 3.85 5.48
C SER A 128 34.68 3.78 5.06
N SER A 129 33.81 3.46 6.02
CA SER A 129 32.36 3.61 5.87
C SER A 129 32.02 5.03 5.42
N LEU A 130 31.10 5.18 4.46
CA LEU A 130 30.67 6.49 3.99
C LEU A 130 30.22 7.39 5.16
N PRO A 131 30.63 8.67 5.21
CA PRO A 131 30.13 9.61 6.22
C PRO A 131 28.63 9.86 6.04
N ASP A 132 27.96 10.42 7.04
CA ASP A 132 26.53 10.81 6.94
C ASP A 132 26.34 12.14 6.17
N SER A 133 27.42 12.88 5.96
CA SER A 133 27.44 14.14 5.24
C SER A 133 28.74 14.30 4.47
N VAL A 134 28.67 14.95 3.31
CA VAL A 134 29.83 15.23 2.45
C VAL A 134 29.95 16.74 2.22
N LEU A 135 31.19 17.23 2.25
CA LEU A 135 31.49 18.61 1.88
C LEU A 135 31.63 18.66 0.35
N ASP A 136 30.72 19.37 -0.33
CA ASP A 136 30.80 19.60 -1.76
C ASP A 136 31.09 21.08 -2.07
N ARG A 137 31.77 21.34 -3.19
CA ARG A 137 32.09 22.69 -3.63
C ARG A 137 31.17 23.04 -4.81
N ASP A 138 30.34 24.05 -4.62
CA ASP A 138 29.44 24.56 -5.65
C ASP A 138 30.26 24.95 -6.90
N PRO A 139 29.99 24.39 -8.08
CA PRO A 139 30.78 24.66 -9.27
C PRO A 139 30.63 26.10 -9.76
N VAL A 140 29.53 26.78 -9.42
CA VAL A 140 29.24 28.15 -9.84
C VAL A 140 29.70 29.15 -8.78
N SER A 141 29.30 28.97 -7.52
CA SER A 141 29.65 29.95 -6.47
C SER A 141 31.03 29.72 -5.84
N HIS A 142 31.62 28.54 -6.07
CA HIS A 142 32.87 28.10 -5.45
C HIS A 142 32.84 27.94 -3.92
N GLU A 143 31.70 28.13 -3.29
CA GLU A 143 31.49 27.93 -1.85
C GLU A 143 31.43 26.45 -1.50
N PHE A 144 31.90 26.11 -0.29
CA PHE A 144 31.74 24.77 0.25
C PHE A 144 30.41 24.66 1.00
N LYS A 145 29.65 23.62 0.69
CA LYS A 145 28.37 23.31 1.35
C LYS A 145 28.40 21.88 1.88
N MET A 146 27.87 21.70 3.09
CA MET A 146 27.67 20.37 3.65
C MET A 146 26.36 19.81 3.10
N HIS A 147 26.47 18.70 2.39
CA HIS A 147 25.32 17.93 1.89
C HIS A 147 25.15 16.69 2.74
N LEU A 148 23.95 16.46 3.25
CA LEU A 148 23.61 15.17 3.84
C LEU A 148 23.69 14.10 2.74
N VAL A 149 24.34 12.98 3.05
CA VAL A 149 24.39 11.84 2.15
C VAL A 149 22.98 11.29 2.04
N GLN A 150 22.45 11.29 0.82
CA GLN A 150 21.12 10.76 0.58
C GLN A 150 21.12 9.27 0.90
N LYS A 151 20.08 8.80 1.58
CA LYS A 151 19.86 7.38 1.80
C LYS A 151 18.75 6.97 0.84
N ASP A 152 19.05 6.02 -0.02
CA ASP A 152 18.04 5.31 -0.81
C ASP A 152 17.84 3.91 -0.25
N ARG A 153 16.76 3.27 -0.64
CA ARG A 153 16.41 1.92 -0.21
C ARG A 153 16.38 1.02 -1.42
N VAL A 154 17.24 0.02 -1.41
CA VAL A 154 17.29 -1.00 -2.46
C VAL A 154 16.66 -2.28 -1.95
N PRO A 155 15.86 -2.97 -2.78
CA PRO A 155 15.34 -4.26 -2.39
C PRO A 155 16.45 -5.32 -2.41
N VAL A 156 16.56 -6.07 -1.32
CA VAL A 156 17.64 -7.03 -1.08
C VAL A 156 17.16 -8.47 -1.03
N SER A 157 15.90 -8.70 -0.67
CA SER A 157 15.32 -10.05 -0.67
C SER A 157 13.82 -10.04 -0.99
N ILE A 158 13.34 -11.16 -1.52
CA ILE A 158 11.91 -11.51 -1.65
C ILE A 158 11.69 -12.79 -0.87
N ASN A 159 10.74 -12.82 0.06
CA ASN A 159 10.41 -14.01 0.86
C ASN A 159 11.63 -14.63 1.57
N GLY A 160 12.64 -13.80 1.91
CA GLY A 160 13.90 -14.25 2.50
C GLY A 160 14.99 -14.63 1.48
N GLU A 161 14.65 -14.80 0.21
CA GLU A 161 15.58 -15.16 -0.86
C GLU A 161 16.23 -13.91 -1.49
N PRO A 162 17.53 -13.97 -1.84
CA PRO A 162 18.30 -12.85 -2.38
C PRO A 162 17.74 -12.26 -3.68
N VAL A 163 17.77 -10.93 -3.83
CA VAL A 163 17.51 -10.23 -5.10
C VAL A 163 18.80 -9.72 -5.72
N TYR A 164 19.14 -10.23 -6.90
CA TYR A 164 20.36 -9.89 -7.65
C TYR A 164 20.15 -8.68 -8.56
N GLY A 165 21.13 -7.81 -8.69
CA GLY A 165 21.06 -6.66 -9.60
C GLY A 165 22.24 -6.67 -10.55
N ASN A 166 22.05 -6.26 -11.81
CA ASN A 166 23.14 -6.05 -12.76
C ASN A 166 23.66 -4.61 -12.69
N GLU A 167 23.42 -3.95 -11.55
CA GLU A 167 23.73 -2.55 -11.38
C GLU A 167 25.22 -2.39 -11.59
N ASP A 168 25.58 -1.47 -12.48
CA ASP A 168 26.98 -1.16 -12.72
C ASP A 168 27.58 -0.83 -11.35
N VAL A 169 28.51 -1.67 -10.91
CA VAL A 169 29.18 -1.50 -9.61
C VAL A 169 29.85 -0.13 -9.58
N ASN A 170 30.12 0.48 -10.74
CA ASN A 170 30.63 1.84 -10.87
C ASN A 170 29.56 2.94 -10.67
N ALA A 171 28.27 2.66 -10.90
CA ALA A 171 27.17 3.58 -10.59
C ALA A 171 26.85 3.59 -9.08
N TYR A 172 27.09 2.47 -8.39
CA TYR A 172 26.88 2.33 -6.94
C TYR A 172 28.01 1.56 -6.24
N PRO A 173 29.20 2.14 -6.15
CA PRO A 173 30.43 1.48 -5.70
C PRO A 173 30.42 1.11 -4.24
N PHE A 174 29.50 1.71 -3.47
CA PHE A 174 29.33 1.47 -2.05
C PHE A 174 28.27 0.42 -1.74
N LEU A 175 27.51 -0.05 -2.76
CA LEU A 175 26.80 -1.32 -2.64
C LEU A 175 27.78 -2.48 -2.46
N SER A 176 28.99 -2.39 -3.03
CA SER A 176 29.91 -3.53 -3.06
C SER A 176 30.37 -4.03 -1.68
N ASN A 177 30.50 -3.14 -0.68
CA ASN A 177 31.05 -3.53 0.64
C ASN A 177 29.99 -4.05 1.63
N ASN A 178 28.73 -3.62 1.52
CA ASN A 178 27.63 -4.08 2.39
C ASN A 178 26.61 -4.98 1.68
N LEU A 179 26.54 -4.93 0.35
CA LEU A 179 25.75 -5.80 -0.53
C LEU A 179 26.63 -6.66 -1.48
N PRO A 180 27.75 -7.27 -1.00
CA PRO A 180 28.73 -7.98 -1.82
C PRO A 180 28.16 -9.20 -2.56
N LYS A 181 27.02 -9.76 -2.14
CA LYS A 181 26.39 -10.90 -2.82
C LYS A 181 25.74 -10.55 -4.16
N TYR A 182 25.64 -9.26 -4.50
CA TYR A 182 24.74 -8.80 -5.56
C TYR A 182 25.43 -7.99 -6.67
N ALA A 183 26.69 -7.61 -6.48
CA ALA A 183 27.46 -6.83 -7.45
C ALA A 183 28.34 -7.76 -8.30
N GLY A 184 28.10 -7.81 -9.62
CA GLY A 184 28.92 -8.59 -10.56
C GLY A 184 28.49 -10.04 -10.78
N ALA A 185 27.36 -10.48 -10.20
CA ALA A 185 26.75 -11.75 -10.56
C ALA A 185 26.31 -11.73 -12.03
N GLN A 186 26.82 -12.67 -12.84
CA GLN A 186 26.36 -12.84 -14.21
C GLN A 186 25.04 -13.61 -14.19
N PHE A 187 23.94 -12.92 -14.46
CA PHE A 187 22.63 -13.54 -14.67
C PHE A 187 22.02 -13.10 -16.00
N THR A 188 21.08 -13.88 -16.50
CA THR A 188 20.33 -13.53 -17.71
C THR A 188 19.31 -12.43 -17.44
N ILE A 189 19.29 -11.38 -18.26
CA ILE A 189 18.26 -10.34 -18.15
C ILE A 189 16.91 -10.97 -18.54
N PRO A 190 15.83 -10.81 -17.76
CA PRO A 190 14.51 -11.29 -18.14
C PRO A 190 14.03 -10.67 -19.46
N TYR A 191 13.50 -11.51 -20.35
CA TYR A 191 12.90 -11.11 -21.62
C TYR A 191 11.60 -11.87 -21.87
N ASP A 192 10.69 -11.30 -22.67
CA ASP A 192 9.44 -11.95 -23.05
C ASP A 192 9.71 -13.23 -23.86
N ARG A 193 9.12 -14.35 -23.43
CA ARG A 193 9.29 -15.68 -24.07
C ARG A 193 8.94 -15.69 -25.55
N THR A 194 7.94 -14.92 -25.93
CA THR A 194 7.33 -14.94 -27.26
C THR A 194 8.02 -13.99 -28.21
N THR A 195 8.35 -12.79 -27.75
CA THR A 195 8.89 -11.73 -28.60
C THR A 195 10.40 -11.56 -28.47
N LEU A 196 11.04 -12.21 -27.48
CA LEU A 196 12.44 -12.02 -27.12
C LEU A 196 12.80 -10.56 -26.82
N GLN A 197 11.80 -9.78 -26.43
CA GLN A 197 11.94 -8.36 -26.11
C GLN A 197 12.33 -8.18 -24.66
N SER A 198 13.16 -7.17 -24.38
CA SER A 198 13.34 -6.71 -23.01
C SER A 198 11.99 -6.26 -22.42
N LEU A 199 11.89 -6.20 -21.09
CA LEU A 199 10.70 -5.65 -20.43
C LEU A 199 10.34 -4.28 -21.03
N ASP A 200 11.34 -3.49 -21.39
CA ASP A 200 11.13 -2.14 -21.92
C ASP A 200 10.46 -2.11 -23.28
N GLN A 201 10.95 -2.94 -24.19
CA GLN A 201 10.37 -3.12 -25.51
C GLN A 201 8.97 -3.72 -25.41
N TYR A 202 8.76 -4.65 -24.48
CA TYR A 202 7.46 -5.25 -24.23
C TYR A 202 6.44 -4.21 -23.74
N LEU A 203 6.77 -3.44 -22.70
CA LEU A 203 5.89 -2.40 -22.16
C LEU A 203 5.59 -1.32 -23.19
N PHE A 204 6.61 -0.89 -23.95
CA PHE A 204 6.43 0.08 -25.03
C PHE A 204 5.46 -0.45 -26.09
N ALA A 205 5.66 -1.67 -26.60
CA ALA A 205 4.79 -2.27 -27.61
C ALA A 205 3.33 -2.39 -27.14
N LYS A 206 3.11 -2.66 -25.84
CA LYS A 206 1.75 -2.71 -25.26
C LYS A 206 1.10 -1.34 -25.10
N LEU A 207 1.89 -0.28 -24.98
CA LEU A 207 1.41 1.09 -24.76
C LEU A 207 1.47 1.99 -26.00
N GLU A 208 2.18 1.59 -27.06
CA GLU A 208 2.50 2.40 -28.25
C GLU A 208 1.30 3.20 -28.77
N LYS A 209 0.14 2.54 -28.93
CA LYS A 209 -1.10 3.17 -29.42
C LYS A 209 -1.58 4.33 -28.53
N ASP A 210 -1.42 4.23 -27.21
CA ASP A 210 -1.82 5.27 -26.27
C ASP A 210 -0.75 6.36 -26.15
N LEU A 211 0.53 5.99 -26.18
CA LEU A 211 1.65 6.94 -26.22
C LEU A 211 1.59 7.82 -27.46
N SER A 212 1.21 7.26 -28.62
CA SER A 212 0.99 7.98 -29.88
C SER A 212 -0.09 9.08 -29.83
N LYS A 213 -0.96 9.08 -28.81
CA LYS A 213 -1.98 10.12 -28.60
C LYS A 213 -1.43 11.36 -27.89
N LEU A 214 -0.21 11.30 -27.38
CA LEU A 214 0.48 12.46 -26.82
C LEU A 214 0.83 13.43 -27.95
N GLY A 215 1.06 14.70 -27.60
CA GLY A 215 1.59 15.68 -28.54
C GLY A 215 3.06 15.41 -28.84
N ASP A 216 3.59 16.05 -29.87
CA ASP A 216 5.01 15.92 -30.22
C ASP A 216 5.92 16.35 -29.05
N GLY A 217 6.95 15.56 -28.77
CA GLY A 217 7.87 15.83 -27.68
C GLY A 217 8.57 14.59 -27.12
N ALA A 218 9.46 14.83 -26.15
CA ALA A 218 10.13 13.77 -25.38
C ALA A 218 9.36 13.49 -24.09
N TYR A 219 9.29 12.22 -23.71
CA TYR A 219 8.54 11.74 -22.56
C TYR A 219 9.30 10.63 -21.82
N TYR A 220 8.92 10.45 -20.55
CA TYR A 220 9.45 9.46 -19.64
C TYR A 220 8.31 8.74 -18.93
N LEU A 221 8.26 7.40 -18.97
CA LEU A 221 7.54 6.66 -17.93
C LEU A 221 8.54 6.37 -16.80
N GLY A 222 8.30 6.96 -15.64
CA GLY A 222 9.13 6.72 -14.47
C GLY A 222 8.73 5.39 -13.83
N LEU A 223 9.60 4.39 -13.95
CA LEU A 223 9.44 3.09 -13.32
C LEU A 223 10.77 2.72 -12.67
N ASP A 224 10.76 2.60 -11.36
CA ASP A 224 11.94 2.38 -10.56
C ASP A 224 11.81 1.08 -9.76
N LYS A 225 12.95 0.54 -9.32
CA LYS A 225 13.04 -0.62 -8.42
C LYS A 225 12.17 -1.81 -8.85
N VAL A 226 12.11 -2.07 -10.17
CA VAL A 226 11.37 -3.22 -10.69
C VAL A 226 12.07 -4.48 -10.21
N ILE A 227 11.33 -5.37 -9.56
CA ILE A 227 11.82 -6.69 -9.15
C ILE A 227 11.06 -7.76 -9.92
N ILE A 228 11.80 -8.65 -10.55
CA ILE A 228 11.27 -9.82 -11.25
C ILE A 228 11.61 -11.03 -10.39
N ASN A 229 10.59 -11.82 -10.02
CA ASN A 229 10.80 -13.04 -9.24
C ASN A 229 11.41 -14.17 -10.09
N ASP A 230 11.67 -15.29 -9.43
CA ASP A 230 12.19 -16.53 -10.03
C ASP A 230 11.17 -17.23 -10.95
N GLU A 231 9.93 -16.76 -10.99
CA GLU A 231 8.91 -17.19 -11.96
C GLU A 231 8.84 -16.30 -13.20
N GLY A 232 9.60 -15.20 -13.24
CA GLY A 232 9.58 -14.23 -14.35
C GLY A 232 8.43 -13.21 -14.26
N GLN A 233 7.82 -13.08 -13.08
CA GLN A 233 6.74 -12.12 -12.82
C GLN A 233 7.27 -10.88 -12.10
N VAL A 234 6.63 -9.74 -12.32
CA VAL A 234 6.93 -8.52 -11.55
C VAL A 234 6.36 -8.69 -10.13
N ALA A 235 7.28 -8.72 -9.16
CA ALA A 235 7.01 -8.91 -7.74
C ALA A 235 7.05 -7.60 -6.93
N TYR A 236 7.59 -6.52 -7.50
CA TYR A 236 7.51 -5.16 -6.95
C TYR A 236 7.94 -4.14 -8.01
N TYR A 237 7.43 -2.93 -7.92
CA TYR A 237 7.90 -1.77 -8.69
C TYR A 237 7.47 -0.47 -8.02
N GLU A 238 8.22 0.60 -8.26
CA GLU A 238 7.84 1.96 -7.91
C GLU A 238 7.48 2.71 -9.20
N PHE A 239 6.19 3.01 -9.38
CA PHE A 239 5.75 3.78 -10.52
C PHE A 239 5.65 5.27 -10.18
N LYS A 240 6.44 6.07 -10.88
CA LYS A 240 6.52 7.54 -10.71
C LYS A 240 5.58 8.31 -11.64
N GLY A 241 4.95 7.67 -12.63
CA GLY A 241 4.04 8.36 -13.57
C GLY A 241 4.68 8.68 -14.92
N LEU A 242 3.85 9.18 -15.84
CA LEU A 242 4.27 9.78 -17.11
C LEU A 242 4.67 11.25 -16.93
N HIS A 243 5.90 11.57 -17.35
CA HIS A 243 6.53 12.90 -17.28
C HIS A 243 7.07 13.34 -18.64
N THR A 244 7.34 14.64 -18.78
CA THR A 244 8.03 15.23 -19.93
C THR A 244 9.10 16.19 -19.41
N PRO A 245 10.29 16.30 -20.04
CA PRO A 245 11.32 17.26 -19.61
C PRO A 245 10.98 18.68 -20.05
N THR A 246 10.03 18.81 -20.97
CA THR A 246 9.54 20.08 -21.47
C THR A 246 8.40 20.58 -20.58
N ASN A 247 8.12 21.87 -20.58
CA ASN A 247 6.95 22.44 -19.89
C ASN A 247 5.61 22.12 -20.62
N HIS A 248 5.54 21.06 -21.43
CA HIS A 248 4.31 20.66 -22.08
C HIS A 248 3.34 20.03 -21.07
N GLN A 249 2.11 20.54 -21.03
CA GLN A 249 1.07 19.98 -20.18
C GLN A 249 0.50 18.72 -20.82
N ILE A 250 0.70 17.59 -20.16
CA ILE A 250 0.06 16.32 -20.55
C ILE A 250 -1.40 16.38 -20.11
N ARG A 251 -2.34 16.03 -21.00
CA ARG A 251 -3.75 15.94 -20.61
C ARG A 251 -3.93 14.86 -19.55
N GLU A 252 -4.62 15.21 -18.47
CA GLU A 252 -4.71 14.39 -17.26
C GLU A 252 -5.47 13.07 -17.49
N ASP A 253 -6.49 13.06 -18.35
CA ASP A 253 -7.21 11.86 -18.75
C ASP A 253 -6.30 10.86 -19.49
N LEU A 254 -5.44 11.37 -20.37
CA LEU A 254 -4.50 10.55 -21.13
C LEU A 254 -3.39 10.01 -20.23
N ARG A 255 -2.84 10.84 -19.32
CA ARG A 255 -1.89 10.40 -18.29
C ARG A 255 -2.49 9.25 -17.48
N ASN A 256 -3.68 9.46 -16.92
CA ASN A 256 -4.34 8.45 -16.08
C ASN A 256 -4.63 7.15 -16.86
N ASN A 257 -4.96 7.25 -18.16
CA ASN A 257 -5.15 6.07 -19.01
C ASN A 257 -3.86 5.27 -19.21
N ILE A 258 -2.76 5.94 -19.54
CA ILE A 258 -1.45 5.33 -19.77
C ILE A 258 -0.93 4.71 -18.48
N ASP A 259 -0.98 5.47 -17.39
CA ASP A 259 -0.55 5.05 -16.05
C ASP A 259 -1.33 3.82 -15.57
N GLY A 260 -2.66 3.84 -15.72
CA GLY A 260 -3.52 2.71 -15.36
C GLY A 260 -3.26 1.46 -16.20
N LYS A 261 -3.02 1.61 -17.52
CA LYS A 261 -2.66 0.50 -18.40
C LYS A 261 -1.30 -0.10 -18.05
N LEU A 262 -0.30 0.75 -17.79
CA LEU A 262 1.02 0.27 -17.40
C LEU A 262 0.94 -0.56 -16.12
N LYS A 263 0.24 -0.07 -15.09
CA LYS A 263 0.01 -0.81 -13.85
C LYS A 263 -0.70 -2.13 -14.13
N ALA A 264 -1.78 -2.13 -14.91
CA ALA A 264 -2.49 -3.35 -15.27
C ALA A 264 -1.60 -4.38 -15.98
N ILE A 265 -0.65 -3.93 -16.82
CA ILE A 265 0.33 -4.80 -17.46
C ILE A 265 1.30 -5.39 -16.43
N LEU A 266 1.88 -4.55 -15.55
CA LEU A 266 2.84 -4.94 -14.50
C LEU A 266 2.23 -5.84 -13.42
N ASP A 267 0.96 -5.59 -13.08
CA ASP A 267 0.22 -6.36 -12.08
C ASP A 267 -0.30 -7.68 -12.66
N GLY A 268 -0.48 -7.75 -13.99
CA GLY A 268 -0.91 -8.93 -14.71
C GLY A 268 0.14 -10.05 -14.81
N PRO A 269 -0.21 -11.18 -15.44
CA PRO A 269 0.71 -12.29 -15.67
C PRO A 269 1.68 -11.94 -16.80
N LEU A 270 2.84 -11.36 -16.47
CA LEU A 270 3.94 -11.29 -17.43
C LEU A 270 4.58 -12.67 -17.60
N GLN A 271 4.88 -13.05 -18.85
CA GLN A 271 5.60 -14.28 -19.18
C GLN A 271 7.05 -13.97 -19.54
N LEU A 272 7.76 -13.24 -18.68
CA LEU A 272 9.20 -13.09 -18.85
C LEU A 272 9.87 -14.44 -18.54
N LEU A 273 10.98 -14.72 -19.20
CA LEU A 273 11.87 -15.78 -18.74
C LEU A 273 12.51 -15.34 -17.42
N PRO A 274 12.47 -16.20 -16.39
CA PRO A 274 13.20 -15.94 -15.17
C PRO A 274 14.67 -15.69 -15.46
N ALA A 275 15.28 -14.82 -14.66
CA ALA A 275 16.72 -14.73 -14.65
C ALA A 275 17.32 -16.01 -14.07
N GLU A 276 18.44 -16.45 -14.64
CA GLU A 276 19.18 -17.62 -14.17
C GLU A 276 20.60 -17.23 -13.78
N MET A 277 21.08 -17.81 -12.68
CA MET A 277 22.45 -17.74 -12.20
C MET A 277 22.91 -19.15 -11.90
N GLU A 278 23.97 -19.62 -12.59
CA GLU A 278 24.46 -21.01 -12.48
C GLU A 278 23.36 -22.06 -12.72
N GLY A 279 22.43 -21.80 -13.66
CA GLY A 279 21.31 -22.69 -13.98
C GLY A 279 20.20 -22.72 -12.94
N ARG A 280 20.27 -21.89 -11.90
CA ARG A 280 19.20 -21.71 -10.91
C ARG A 280 18.45 -20.42 -11.19
N LYS A 281 17.12 -20.47 -11.13
CA LYS A 281 16.27 -19.29 -11.24
C LYS A 281 16.47 -18.40 -10.03
N VAL A 282 16.54 -17.09 -10.23
CA VAL A 282 16.82 -16.12 -9.18
C VAL A 282 15.93 -14.89 -9.31
N HIS A 283 15.68 -14.21 -8.19
CA HIS A 283 15.04 -12.91 -8.19
C HIS A 283 16.01 -11.83 -8.68
N VAL A 284 15.55 -10.92 -9.50
CA VAL A 284 16.41 -9.85 -10.04
C VAL A 284 15.78 -8.47 -9.95
N ARG A 285 16.60 -7.48 -9.61
CA ARG A 285 16.33 -6.06 -9.84
C ARG A 285 16.53 -5.78 -11.31
N TYR A 286 15.46 -5.38 -11.98
CA TYR A 286 15.49 -4.93 -13.36
C TYR A 286 15.65 -3.41 -13.37
N ARG A 287 16.77 -2.94 -13.93
CA ARG A 287 17.04 -1.52 -14.07
C ARG A 287 16.27 -0.95 -15.27
N ALA A 288 15.04 -0.51 -15.02
CA ALA A 288 14.32 0.34 -15.96
C ALA A 288 14.94 1.75 -15.89
N ASN A 289 15.84 2.11 -16.82
CA ASN A 289 16.54 3.41 -16.83
C ASN A 289 15.65 4.60 -17.24
N GLY A 290 14.41 4.62 -16.76
CA GLY A 290 13.35 5.49 -17.25
C GLY A 290 12.99 5.16 -18.70
N TYR A 291 11.71 4.94 -18.96
CA TYR A 291 11.23 4.66 -20.31
C TYR A 291 11.23 5.93 -21.15
N ARG A 292 12.34 6.21 -21.84
CA ARG A 292 12.44 7.37 -22.73
C ARG A 292 11.84 7.04 -24.08
N PHE A 293 10.95 7.89 -24.54
CA PHE A 293 10.39 7.80 -25.88
C PHE A 293 10.10 9.19 -26.40
N HIS A 294 10.11 9.32 -27.72
CA HIS A 294 9.67 10.53 -28.40
C HIS A 294 8.37 10.26 -29.15
N VAL A 295 7.52 11.28 -29.20
CA VAL A 295 6.35 11.29 -30.07
C VAL A 295 6.59 12.34 -31.14
N LYS A 296 6.39 11.95 -32.40
CA LYS A 296 6.45 12.86 -33.54
C LYS A 296 5.42 12.43 -34.56
N ASP A 297 4.62 13.37 -35.05
CA ASP A 297 3.56 13.10 -36.04
C ASP A 297 2.61 11.97 -35.56
N HIS A 298 2.24 12.01 -34.28
CA HIS A 298 1.43 10.98 -33.60
C HIS A 298 2.03 9.56 -33.62
N LYS A 299 3.34 9.44 -33.83
CA LYS A 299 4.08 8.17 -33.74
C LYS A 299 5.00 8.19 -32.53
N ALA A 300 4.73 7.32 -31.56
CA ALA A 300 5.64 7.08 -30.46
C ALA A 300 6.80 6.19 -30.94
N VAL A 301 8.02 6.50 -30.51
CA VAL A 301 9.23 5.71 -30.81
C VAL A 301 10.07 5.62 -29.54
N LEU A 302 10.36 4.39 -29.13
CA LEU A 302 11.22 4.11 -27.98
C LEU A 302 12.65 4.56 -28.28
N GLU A 303 13.27 5.30 -27.37
CA GLU A 303 14.68 5.61 -27.46
C GLU A 303 15.49 4.39 -26.99
N VAL A 304 15.88 3.55 -27.94
CA VAL A 304 16.75 2.40 -27.67
C VAL A 304 18.18 2.90 -27.55
N GLY A 305 18.63 3.20 -26.34
CA GLY A 305 19.99 3.71 -26.12
C GLY A 305 20.42 3.60 -24.67
N ASN A 306 21.72 3.35 -24.47
CA ASN A 306 22.41 3.37 -23.18
C ASN A 306 22.22 4.74 -22.53
N GLY A 307 21.11 4.94 -21.83
CA GLY A 307 20.84 6.08 -20.97
C GLY A 307 21.73 6.05 -19.73
N GLY A 308 23.05 5.99 -19.92
CA GLY A 308 24.01 6.45 -18.94
C GLY A 308 23.98 7.97 -18.99
N CYS A 309 23.25 8.58 -18.06
CA CYS A 309 23.62 9.90 -17.58
C CYS A 309 24.75 9.71 -16.56
#